data_AF-A0A2A4RDX0-F1
#
_entry.id   AF-A0A2A4RDX0-F1
#
_cell.length_a   1.000
_cell.length_b   1.000
_cell.length_c   1.000
_cell.angle_alpha   90.00
_cell.angle_beta   90.00
_cell.angle_gamma   90.00
#
_symmetry.space_group_name_H-M   'P 1'
#
loop_
_entity.id
_entity.type
_entity.pdbx_description
1 polymer ?
#
loop_
_entity_poly.entity_id
_entity_poly.type
_entity_poly.pdbx_seq_one_letter_code
_entity_poly.pdbx_strand_id
1 'polypeptide(L)'
;MSNVGVIWGLIQIQSDEVFRMLDSAFALTRTKGAAGTEVDDYTTLAQHDTKTNKSDLATETDLGLNGTTLDVNNRQILRFKGEYTSDQTLTLSNVSEMVEFRAQIENTGTANELTFSGISMYFRKLPTGVLFSSGVMTFPDNTNIKYNLIGTLYDGVFDCDIKTRIA
;
A
#
# COMPACT_ATOMS: atom_id res chain seq x y z
N MET A 1 47.29 -9.77 -16.65
CA MET A 1 46.50 -9.65 -15.40
C MET A 1 45.57 -8.46 -15.56
N SER A 2 44.28 -8.72 -15.78
CA SER A 2 43.21 -7.73 -15.69
C SER A 2 41.89 -8.48 -15.77
N ASN A 3 41.03 -8.30 -14.78
CA ASN A 3 39.62 -8.01 -15.03
C ASN A 3 38.92 -7.54 -13.75
N VAL A 4 38.60 -6.25 -13.76
CA VAL A 4 37.30 -5.63 -13.44
C VAL A 4 36.61 -6.10 -12.15
N GLY A 5 36.73 -5.28 -11.11
CA GLY A 5 35.84 -5.30 -9.95
C GLY A 5 34.43 -4.88 -10.37
N VAL A 6 33.46 -5.77 -10.17
CA VAL A 6 32.04 -5.50 -10.41
C VAL A 6 31.45 -4.74 -9.23
N ILE A 7 30.67 -3.73 -9.60
CA ILE A 7 30.06 -2.67 -8.79
C ILE A 7 29.02 -3.25 -7.82
N TRP A 8 29.20 -3.00 -6.51
CA TRP A 8 28.14 -3.15 -5.52
C TRP A 8 27.25 -1.90 -5.53
N GLY A 9 26.32 -1.88 -6.47
CA GLY A 9 25.18 -0.95 -6.48
C GLY A 9 23.91 -1.78 -6.39
N LEU A 10 23.63 -2.35 -5.22
CA LEU A 10 22.39 -3.08 -4.95
C LEU A 10 21.25 -2.06 -4.82
N ILE A 11 20.74 -1.67 -5.99
CA ILE A 11 19.34 -1.43 -6.37
C ILE A 11 18.38 -1.38 -5.16
N GLN A 12 18.23 -0.19 -4.59
CA GLN A 12 17.10 0.21 -3.75
C GLN A 12 15.89 0.62 -4.63
N ILE A 13 15.67 -0.09 -5.74
CA ILE A 13 14.66 0.19 -6.77
C ILE A 13 13.68 -0.98 -6.81
N GLN A 14 12.89 -1.16 -5.75
CA GLN A 14 11.76 -2.09 -5.81
C GLN A 14 10.48 -1.60 -5.11
N SER A 15 10.53 -0.54 -4.28
CA SER A 15 9.31 0.05 -3.72
C SER A 15 8.66 1.05 -4.69
N ASP A 16 9.45 1.98 -5.23
CA ASP A 16 8.91 3.16 -5.91
C ASP A 16 8.28 2.83 -7.27
N GLU A 17 8.84 1.90 -8.03
CA GLU A 17 8.25 1.47 -9.31
C GLU A 17 6.98 0.65 -9.12
N VAL A 18 6.88 -0.12 -8.03
CA VAL A 18 5.69 -0.93 -7.72
C VAL A 18 4.50 -0.02 -7.40
N PHE A 19 4.72 1.04 -6.61
CA PHE A 19 3.67 2.03 -6.36
C PHE A 19 3.31 2.83 -7.62
N ARG A 20 4.28 3.20 -8.46
CA ARG A 20 4.00 3.86 -9.75
C ARG A 20 3.16 2.98 -10.68
N MET A 21 3.41 1.66 -10.73
CA MET A 21 2.60 0.74 -11.54
C MET A 21 1.19 0.55 -10.95
N LEU A 22 1.05 0.54 -9.63
CA LEU A 22 -0.26 0.52 -8.95
C LEU A 22 -1.06 1.79 -9.22
N ASP A 23 -0.43 2.97 -9.15
CA ASP A 23 -1.04 4.26 -9.49
C ASP A 23 -1.49 4.31 -10.96
N SER A 24 -0.66 3.77 -11.86
CA SER A 24 -0.97 3.69 -13.29
C SER A 24 -2.14 2.74 -13.59
N ALA A 25 -2.21 1.60 -12.89
CA ALA A 25 -3.30 0.63 -13.04
C ALA A 25 -4.64 1.14 -12.47
N PHE A 26 -4.61 1.97 -11.42
CA PHE A 26 -5.81 2.56 -10.85
C PHE A 26 -6.33 3.74 -11.68
N ALA A 27 -5.44 4.54 -12.29
CA ALA A 27 -5.82 5.61 -13.23
C ALA A 27 -6.54 5.09 -14.48
N LEU A 28 -6.22 3.86 -14.93
CA LEU A 28 -6.83 3.25 -16.13
C LEU A 28 -8.27 2.74 -15.92
N THR A 29 -8.75 2.61 -14.67
CA THR A 29 -10.03 1.96 -14.37
C THR A 29 -11.19 2.96 -14.14
N ARG A 30 -10.97 4.26 -14.32
CA ARG A 30 -12.01 5.31 -14.20
C ARG A 30 -12.20 6.15 -15.48
N THR A 31 -12.41 5.48 -16.61
CA THR A 31 -13.01 6.12 -17.80
C THR A 31 -13.92 5.14 -18.53
N LYS A 32 -15.07 4.82 -17.92
CA LYS A 32 -16.22 4.37 -18.71
C LYS A 32 -17.50 4.92 -18.11
N GLY A 33 -17.95 6.04 -18.66
CA GLY A 33 -19.22 6.64 -18.27
C GLY A 33 -19.42 8.07 -18.74
N ALA A 34 -19.39 8.33 -20.05
CA ALA A 34 -20.29 9.26 -20.73
C ALA A 34 -20.01 9.22 -22.24
N ALA A 35 -21.08 9.25 -23.02
CA ALA A 35 -21.11 8.99 -24.44
C ALA A 35 -20.41 10.08 -25.29
N GLY A 36 -19.92 9.65 -26.46
CA GLY A 36 -19.82 10.49 -27.65
C GLY A 36 -18.41 10.99 -27.99
N THR A 37 -18.01 10.67 -29.22
CA THR A 37 -16.88 11.21 -30.00
C THR A 37 -15.49 10.67 -29.66
N GLU A 38 -15.06 9.69 -30.47
CA GLU A 38 -13.65 9.46 -30.78
C GLU A 38 -13.05 10.76 -31.33
N VAL A 39 -12.01 11.27 -30.68
CA VAL A 39 -11.07 12.21 -31.29
C VAL A 39 -9.67 11.73 -30.91
N ASP A 40 -8.98 11.19 -31.91
CA ASP A 40 -7.54 10.93 -31.88
C ASP A 40 -6.81 12.27 -31.76
N ASP A 41 -6.51 12.71 -30.53
CA ASP A 41 -5.58 13.82 -30.31
C ASP A 41 -4.65 13.50 -29.13
N TYR A 42 -3.48 12.96 -29.48
CA TYR A 42 -2.39 12.69 -28.54
C TYR A 42 -1.54 13.94 -28.29
N THR A 43 -2.06 15.16 -28.37
CA THR A 43 -1.23 16.36 -28.22
C THR A 43 -1.98 17.59 -27.71
N THR A 44 -2.54 17.57 -26.49
CA THR A 44 -2.68 18.77 -25.60
C THR A 44 -3.41 18.44 -24.29
N LEU A 45 -2.68 17.90 -23.30
CA LEU A 45 -3.11 17.93 -21.88
C LEU A 45 -1.98 18.42 -20.96
N ALA A 46 -1.09 19.25 -21.50
CA ALA A 46 -0.24 20.08 -20.66
C ALA A 46 -1.09 21.26 -20.16
N GLN A 47 -1.33 21.29 -18.85
CA GLN A 47 -1.64 22.49 -18.07
C GLN A 47 -3.05 23.07 -18.22
N HIS A 48 -4.03 22.44 -17.56
CA HIS A 48 -5.11 23.19 -16.92
C HIS A 48 -5.52 22.47 -15.62
N ASP A 49 -5.06 23.04 -14.50
CA ASP A 49 -5.43 22.74 -13.10
C ASP A 49 -5.55 21.27 -12.65
N THR A 50 -4.40 20.64 -12.43
CA THR A 50 -4.23 19.73 -11.28
C THR A 50 -3.36 20.41 -10.23
N LYS A 51 -3.95 21.38 -9.53
CA LYS A 51 -3.44 21.81 -8.22
C LYS A 51 -3.84 20.77 -7.16
N THR A 52 -3.48 19.52 -7.38
CA THR A 52 -3.18 18.59 -6.30
C THR A 52 -1.67 18.61 -6.22
N ASN A 53 -1.15 19.27 -5.19
CA ASN A 53 0.27 19.43 -4.97
C ASN A 53 0.99 18.09 -5.21
N LYS A 54 1.84 18.06 -6.23
CA LYS A 54 2.84 17.01 -6.48
C LYS A 54 3.95 17.04 -5.39
N SER A 55 3.63 17.46 -4.16
CA SER A 55 4.53 17.61 -3.03
C SER A 55 4.10 16.85 -1.77
N ASP A 56 3.07 16.01 -1.84
CA ASP A 56 2.82 15.00 -0.81
C ASP A 56 3.24 13.63 -1.36
N LEU A 57 4.51 13.49 -1.76
CA LEU A 57 5.12 12.16 -1.67
C LEU A 57 5.09 11.79 -0.20
N ALA A 58 4.01 11.16 0.26
CA ALA A 58 3.92 10.58 1.58
C ALA A 58 5.17 9.70 1.75
N THR A 59 6.10 10.15 2.59
CA THR A 59 7.34 9.43 2.86
C THR A 59 6.95 8.08 3.42
N GLU A 60 7.32 7.02 2.71
CA GLU A 60 7.09 5.66 3.16
C GLU A 60 7.79 5.47 4.51
N THR A 61 7.03 5.06 5.51
CA THR A 61 7.57 4.72 6.83
C THR A 61 7.88 3.23 6.88
N ASP A 62 9.15 2.89 7.07
CA ASP A 62 9.56 1.51 7.28
C ASP A 62 9.47 1.16 8.76
N LEU A 63 8.61 0.21 9.10
CA LEU A 63 8.43 -0.30 10.45
C LEU A 63 9.46 -1.38 10.82
N GLY A 64 10.20 -1.90 9.83
CA GLY A 64 11.13 -3.00 10.01
C GLY A 64 10.46 -4.29 10.41
N LEU A 65 11.22 -5.15 11.11
CA LEU A 65 10.79 -6.45 11.59
C LEU A 65 9.89 -6.31 12.82
N ASN A 66 8.70 -6.90 12.75
CA ASN A 66 7.71 -7.02 13.82
C ASN A 66 7.29 -5.67 14.42
N GLY A 67 7.22 -4.60 13.60
CA GLY A 67 6.82 -3.28 14.05
C GLY A 67 5.43 -3.25 14.71
N THR A 68 5.28 -2.50 15.80
CA THR A 68 4.07 -2.52 16.65
C THR A 68 3.33 -1.20 16.74
N THR A 69 3.97 -0.08 16.38
CA THR A 69 3.39 1.26 16.51
C THR A 69 3.75 2.14 15.32
N LEU A 70 2.77 2.92 14.85
CA LEU A 70 2.96 3.92 13.81
C LEU A 70 2.20 5.20 14.15
N ASP A 71 2.92 6.29 14.39
CA ASP A 71 2.35 7.61 14.54
C ASP A 71 2.07 8.24 13.16
N VAL A 72 0.79 8.41 12.84
CA VAL A 72 0.35 8.97 11.57
C VAL A 72 0.56 10.48 11.51
N ASN A 73 0.81 11.15 12.65
CA ASN A 73 1.05 12.59 12.76
C ASN A 73 -0.04 13.41 12.04
N ASN A 74 -1.30 12.95 12.09
CA ASN A 74 -2.45 13.55 11.39
C ASN A 74 -2.19 13.79 9.89
N ARG A 75 -1.44 12.91 9.23
CA ARG A 75 -1.29 12.94 7.77
C ARG A 75 -2.57 12.47 7.10
N GLN A 76 -2.96 13.16 6.02
CA GLN A 76 -4.09 12.74 5.17
C GLN A 76 -3.84 11.41 4.47
N ILE A 77 -2.61 11.21 3.98
CA ILE A 77 -2.20 10.00 3.27
C ILE A 77 -1.02 9.38 3.99
N LEU A 78 -1.16 8.12 4.38
CA LEU A 78 -0.12 7.34 5.03
C LEU A 78 0.44 6.28 4.08
N ARG A 79 1.76 6.10 4.09
CA ARG A 79 2.43 4.98 3.41
C ARG A 79 3.39 4.31 4.38
N PHE A 80 3.29 3.00 4.52
CA PHE A 80 4.18 2.24 5.39
C PHE A 80 4.44 0.82 4.90
N LYS A 81 5.52 0.23 5.40
CA LYS A 81 5.82 -1.19 5.20
C LYS A 81 6.31 -1.83 6.49
N GLY A 82 6.18 -3.15 6.58
CA GLY A 82 6.72 -3.93 7.69
C GLY A 82 6.80 -5.41 7.35
N GLU A 83 7.70 -6.09 8.03
CA GLU A 83 7.93 -7.54 7.93
C GLU A 83 7.49 -8.19 9.24
N TYR A 84 6.78 -9.31 9.17
CA TYR A 84 6.23 -9.98 10.35
C TYR A 84 6.60 -11.46 10.35
N THR A 85 7.32 -11.85 11.40
CA THR A 85 7.77 -13.22 11.70
C THR A 85 7.06 -13.83 12.91
N SER A 86 6.19 -13.08 13.59
CA SER A 86 5.36 -13.55 14.70
C SER A 86 4.04 -12.82 14.73
N ASP A 87 3.07 -13.36 15.47
CA ASP A 87 1.81 -12.67 15.71
C ASP A 87 2.06 -11.33 16.39
N GLN A 88 1.47 -10.25 15.85
CA GLN A 88 1.71 -8.90 16.34
C GLN A 88 0.45 -8.04 16.31
N THR A 89 0.45 -6.98 17.13
CA THR A 89 -0.49 -5.87 17.02
C THR A 89 0.23 -4.63 16.51
N LEU A 90 -0.18 -4.14 15.35
CA LEU A 90 0.21 -2.85 14.81
C LEU A 90 -0.83 -1.79 15.21
N THR A 91 -0.41 -0.83 16.02
CA THR A 91 -1.25 0.28 16.49
C THR A 91 -0.95 1.55 15.72
N LEU A 92 -1.97 2.12 15.06
CA LEU A 92 -1.89 3.43 14.42
C LEU A 92 -2.43 4.51 15.37
N SER A 93 -1.68 5.59 15.59
CA SER A 93 -2.10 6.72 16.43
C SER A 93 -2.14 8.03 15.66
N ASN A 94 -2.82 9.04 16.20
CA ASN A 94 -2.98 10.37 15.58
C ASN A 94 -3.51 10.29 14.14
N VAL A 95 -4.65 9.60 13.98
CA VAL A 95 -5.27 9.28 12.68
C VAL A 95 -6.40 10.24 12.29
N SER A 96 -6.59 11.37 12.99
CA SER A 96 -7.81 12.18 12.88
C SER A 96 -8.04 12.81 11.50
N GLU A 97 -6.97 13.02 10.74
CA GLU A 97 -7.03 13.58 9.37
C GLU A 97 -6.80 12.53 8.28
N MET A 98 -6.56 11.27 8.66
CA MET A 98 -6.19 10.22 7.71
C MET A 98 -7.40 9.83 6.85
N VAL A 99 -7.27 10.02 5.54
CA VAL A 99 -8.29 9.65 4.54
C VAL A 99 -7.87 8.48 3.66
N GLU A 100 -6.58 8.20 3.58
CA GLU A 100 -6.03 7.07 2.83
C GLU A 100 -4.81 6.48 3.54
N PHE A 101 -4.67 5.15 3.50
CA PHE A 101 -3.39 4.50 3.79
C PHE A 101 -3.01 3.49 2.71
N ARG A 102 -1.71 3.30 2.55
CA ARG A 102 -1.11 2.23 1.75
C ARG A 102 -0.11 1.48 2.59
N ALA A 103 -0.27 0.17 2.66
CA ALA A 103 0.60 -0.69 3.45
C ALA A 103 1.19 -1.78 2.57
N GLN A 104 2.47 -2.09 2.77
CA GLN A 104 3.08 -3.33 2.30
C GLN A 104 3.48 -4.18 3.52
N ILE A 105 2.78 -5.27 3.73
CA ILE A 105 3.03 -6.20 4.82
C ILE A 105 3.65 -7.46 4.24
N GLU A 106 4.84 -7.83 4.71
CA GLU A 106 5.49 -9.08 4.35
C GLU A 106 5.33 -10.08 5.50
N ASN A 107 4.76 -11.25 5.22
CA ASN A 107 4.76 -12.38 6.15
C ASN A 107 5.77 -13.41 5.66
N THR A 108 6.78 -13.69 6.47
CA THR A 108 7.83 -14.69 6.18
C THR A 108 7.38 -16.13 6.43
N GLY A 109 6.11 -16.33 6.79
CA GLY A 109 5.44 -17.63 6.98
C GLY A 109 5.45 -18.17 8.40
N THR A 110 5.73 -17.34 9.39
CA THR A 110 5.74 -17.72 10.81
C THR A 110 4.74 -16.94 11.65
N ALA A 111 4.24 -15.80 11.16
CA ALA A 111 3.10 -15.12 11.76
C ALA A 111 1.80 -15.76 11.27
N ASN A 112 0.91 -16.10 12.19
CA ASN A 112 -0.45 -16.51 11.87
C ASN A 112 -1.36 -15.29 11.70
N GLU A 113 -1.13 -14.26 12.52
CA GLU A 113 -2.04 -13.12 12.65
C GLU A 113 -1.31 -11.77 12.74
N LEU A 114 -1.87 -10.77 12.08
CA LEU A 114 -1.55 -9.36 12.30
C LEU A 114 -2.81 -8.61 12.72
N THR A 115 -2.81 -8.09 13.95
CA THR A 115 -3.90 -7.26 14.47
C THR A 115 -3.63 -5.80 14.18
N PHE A 116 -4.59 -5.11 13.58
CA PHE A 116 -4.57 -3.66 13.39
C PHE A 116 -5.42 -3.00 14.48
N SER A 117 -4.84 -2.00 15.12
CA SER A 117 -5.48 -1.20 16.17
C SER A 117 -5.41 0.29 15.88
N GLY A 118 -6.34 1.06 16.44
CA GLY A 118 -6.44 2.51 16.24
C GLY A 118 -7.17 2.94 14.97
N ILE A 119 -7.50 2.01 14.08
CA ILE A 119 -8.33 2.22 12.89
C ILE A 119 -9.38 1.11 12.74
N SER A 120 -10.49 1.43 12.10
CA SER A 120 -11.47 0.44 11.65
C SER A 120 -11.28 0.18 10.17
N MET A 121 -11.25 -1.10 9.78
CA MET A 121 -11.05 -1.53 8.40
C MET A 121 -12.14 -2.51 8.01
N TYR A 122 -12.47 -2.50 6.73
CA TYR A 122 -13.44 -3.40 6.13
C TYR A 122 -12.92 -3.84 4.77
N PHE A 123 -12.91 -5.15 4.51
CA PHE A 123 -12.49 -5.70 3.22
C PHE A 123 -13.71 -6.25 2.48
N ARG A 124 -13.95 -5.76 1.26
CA ARG A 124 -15.00 -6.30 0.39
C ARG A 124 -14.65 -7.65 -0.20
N LYS A 125 -13.36 -7.87 -0.45
CA LYS A 125 -12.83 -9.10 -1.03
C LYS A 125 -11.46 -9.37 -0.44
N LEU A 126 -11.24 -10.63 -0.06
CA LEU A 126 -9.95 -11.12 0.42
C LEU A 126 -9.36 -12.13 -0.58
N PRO A 127 -8.02 -12.23 -0.68
CA PRO A 127 -7.34 -13.31 -1.38
C PRO A 127 -7.67 -14.65 -0.73
N THR A 128 -7.58 -15.74 -1.49
CA THR A 128 -7.81 -17.09 -0.98
C THR A 128 -6.90 -17.38 0.23
N GLY A 129 -7.49 -17.87 1.32
CA GLY A 129 -6.76 -18.25 2.54
C GLY A 129 -6.44 -17.09 3.48
N VAL A 130 -6.70 -15.83 3.09
CA VAL A 130 -6.62 -14.68 3.99
C VAL A 130 -7.99 -14.47 4.63
N LEU A 131 -8.01 -14.28 5.95
CA LEU A 131 -9.22 -13.91 6.69
C LEU A 131 -9.03 -12.54 7.34
N PHE A 132 -10.14 -11.83 7.53
CA PHE A 132 -10.15 -10.58 8.30
C PHE A 132 -11.38 -10.49 9.18
N SER A 133 -11.19 -10.36 10.49
CA SER A 133 -12.28 -10.13 11.44
C SER A 133 -11.81 -9.29 12.61
N SER A 134 -12.63 -8.31 13.03
CA SER A 134 -12.38 -7.50 14.24
C SER A 134 -10.97 -6.87 14.31
N GLY A 135 -10.42 -6.41 13.18
CA GLY A 135 -9.07 -5.84 13.13
C GLY A 135 -7.95 -6.87 12.93
N VAL A 136 -8.24 -8.17 13.02
CA VAL A 136 -7.25 -9.25 12.89
C VAL A 136 -7.23 -9.75 11.46
N MET A 137 -6.06 -9.69 10.84
CA MET A 137 -5.75 -10.32 9.56
C MET A 137 -5.05 -11.65 9.81
N THR A 138 -5.67 -12.76 9.41
CA THR A 138 -5.07 -14.09 9.48
C THR A 138 -4.44 -14.43 8.14
N PHE A 139 -3.19 -14.89 8.17
CA PHE A 139 -2.45 -15.28 6.98
C PHE A 139 -2.57 -16.79 6.73
N PRO A 140 -2.59 -17.24 5.47
CA PRO A 140 -2.40 -18.66 5.15
C PRO A 140 -0.97 -19.11 5.50
N ASP A 141 -0.78 -20.41 5.72
CA ASP A 141 0.50 -21.07 6.08
C ASP A 141 1.62 -20.99 4.99
N ASN A 142 1.55 -20.01 4.10
CA ASN A 142 2.50 -19.82 3.01
C ASN A 142 3.56 -18.77 3.38
N THR A 143 4.83 -19.18 3.27
CA THR A 143 5.99 -18.33 3.50
C THR A 143 6.19 -17.32 2.37
N ASN A 144 6.61 -16.09 2.70
CA ASN A 144 7.10 -15.06 1.79
C ASN A 144 6.02 -14.47 0.86
N ILE A 145 4.87 -14.11 1.44
CA ILE A 145 3.82 -13.37 0.73
C ILE A 145 3.87 -11.91 1.15
N LYS A 146 3.89 -11.01 0.15
CA LYS A 146 3.68 -9.57 0.31
C LYS A 146 2.21 -9.24 0.10
N TYR A 147 1.60 -8.66 1.11
CA TYR A 147 0.25 -8.13 1.10
C TYR A 147 0.31 -6.62 0.92
N ASN A 148 -0.18 -6.13 -0.22
CA ASN A 148 -0.31 -4.70 -0.48
C ASN A 148 -1.76 -4.30 -0.18
N LEU A 149 -1.95 -3.49 0.86
CA LEU A 149 -3.25 -3.01 1.30
C LEU A 149 -3.40 -1.54 0.88
N ILE A 150 -4.60 -1.19 0.44
CA ILE A 150 -5.01 0.20 0.23
C ILE A 150 -6.33 0.37 0.97
N GLY A 151 -6.38 1.32 1.90
CA GLY A 151 -7.62 1.70 2.58
C GLY A 151 -8.00 3.13 2.25
N THR A 152 -9.25 3.37 1.89
CA THR A 152 -9.82 4.72 1.72
C THR A 152 -10.92 4.93 2.76
N LEU A 153 -10.88 6.05 3.48
CA LEU A 153 -11.85 6.35 4.53
C LEU A 153 -13.24 6.62 3.94
N TYR A 154 -14.23 5.90 4.45
CA TYR A 154 -15.64 6.10 4.15
C TYR A 154 -16.44 5.93 5.46
N ASP A 155 -17.09 7.02 5.91
CA ASP A 155 -17.94 7.03 7.11
C ASP A 155 -17.25 6.49 8.38
N GLY A 156 -16.00 6.92 8.62
CA GLY A 156 -15.23 6.51 9.80
C GLY A 156 -14.58 5.12 9.74
N VAL A 157 -14.77 4.38 8.63
CA VAL A 157 -14.17 3.06 8.40
C VAL A 157 -13.36 3.10 7.10
N PHE A 158 -12.19 2.46 7.08
CA PHE A 158 -11.44 2.28 5.85
C PHE A 158 -12.03 1.14 5.04
N ASP A 159 -12.51 1.46 3.85
CA ASP A 159 -12.86 0.49 2.81
C ASP A 159 -11.56 0.04 2.13
N CYS A 160 -11.21 -1.23 2.31
CA CYS A 160 -9.91 -1.78 2.01
C CYS A 160 -9.94 -2.75 0.84
N ASP A 161 -8.96 -2.58 -0.04
CA ASP A 161 -8.56 -3.54 -1.07
C ASP A 161 -7.19 -4.13 -0.72
N ILE A 162 -6.98 -5.38 -1.12
CA ILE A 162 -5.74 -6.11 -0.85
C ILE A 162 -5.29 -6.91 -2.08
N LYS A 163 -3.99 -6.87 -2.35
CA LYS A 163 -3.35 -7.65 -3.40
C LYS A 163 -2.13 -8.38 -2.86
N THR A 164 -2.07 -9.68 -3.13
CA THR A 164 -0.93 -10.54 -2.80
C THR A 164 0.07 -10.57 -3.94
N ARG A 165 1.36 -10.56 -3.61
CA ARG A 165 2.47 -10.85 -4.51
C ARG A 165 3.40 -11.85 -3.83
N ILE A 166 3.85 -12.87 -4.56
CA ILE A 166 4.91 -13.76 -4.10
C ILE A 166 6.20 -12.93 -4.09
N ALA A 167 6.88 -12.86 -2.94
CA ALA A 167 8.14 -12.14 -2.78
C ALA A 167 9.28 -12.81 -3.54
#